data_AF-A0A920JJH6-F1
#
_entry.id   AF-A0A920JJH6-F1
#
_cell.length_a   1.000
_cell.length_b   1.000
_cell.length_c   1.000
_cell.angle_alpha   90.00
_cell.angle_beta   90.00
_cell.angle_gamma   90.00
#
_symmetry.space_group_name_H-M   'P 1'
#
loop_
_entity.id
_entity.type
_entity.pdbx_description
1 polymer ?
#
loop_
_entity_poly.entity_id
_entity_poly.type
_entity_poly.pdbx_seq_one_letter_code
_entity_poly.pdbx_strand_id
1 'polypeptide(L)' 'MVRILTEPKNALIKQYQKIFSMEDTKLEFLPEALIKIAENSNVEGKTGARGLRTILEETLLDTMYEIPSHEKKNLIRWL' A
#
# COMPACT_ATOMS: atom_id res chain seq x y z
N MET A 1 -4.12 -13.84 4.68
CA MET A 1 -3.31 -12.62 4.93
C MET A 1 -3.89 -11.37 4.29
N VAL A 2 -4.49 -11.43 3.10
CA VAL A 2 -5.21 -10.28 2.47
C VAL A 2 -6.22 -9.60 3.41
N ARG A 3 -6.98 -10.38 4.20
CA ARG A 3 -7.93 -9.84 5.19
C ARG A 3 -7.28 -8.87 6.19
N ILE A 4 -6.04 -9.12 6.61
CA ILE A 4 -5.30 -8.27 7.56
C ILE A 4 -4.98 -6.90 6.94
N LEU A 5 -4.76 -6.87 5.63
CA LEU A 5 -4.48 -5.64 4.87
C LEU A 5 -5.72 -4.78 4.63
N THR A 6 -6.93 -5.35 4.70
CA THR A 6 -8.15 -4.72 4.18
C THR A 6 -9.30 -4.60 5.19
N GLU A 7 -9.52 -5.60 6.04
CA GLU A 7 -10.70 -5.64 6.92
C GLU A 7 -10.58 -4.80 8.19
N PRO A 8 -9.46 -4.86 8.97
CA PRO A 8 -9.35 -4.09 10.20
C PRO A 8 -9.62 -2.60 9.97
N LYS A 9 -10.22 -1.94 10.96
CA LYS A 9 -10.46 -0.49 10.91
C LYS A 9 -9.15 0.28 10.66
N ASN A 10 -8.07 -0.18 11.29
CA ASN A 10 -6.74 0.41 11.20
C ASN A 10 -5.80 -0.36 10.25
N ALA A 11 -6.34 -1.04 9.24
CA ALA A 11 -5.52 -1.78 8.29
C ALA A 11 -4.54 -0.86 7.54
N LEU A 12 -3.35 -1.36 7.25
CA LEU A 12 -2.25 -0.57 6.65
C LEU A 12 -2.67 0.16 5.36
N ILE A 13 -3.42 -0.52 4.50
CA ILE A 13 -3.91 0.08 3.24
C ILE A 13 -4.78 1.31 3.50
N LYS A 14 -5.68 1.25 4.49
CA LYS A 14 -6.53 2.39 4.84
C LYS A 14 -5.70 3.57 5.37
N GLN A 15 -4.59 3.28 6.04
CA GLN A 15 -3.66 4.32 6.50
C GLN A 15 -2.98 5.01 5.30
N TYR A 16 -2.44 4.24 4.35
CA TYR A 16 -1.83 4.80 3.13
C TYR A 16 -2.83 5.54 2.25
N GLN A 17 -4.03 5.00 2.07
CA GLN A 17 -5.11 5.68 1.35
C GLN A 17 -5.43 7.04 1.99
N LYS A 18 -5.42 7.12 3.32
CA LYS A 18 -5.62 8.38 4.03
C LYS A 18 -4.47 9.36 3.81
N ILE A 19 -3.22 8.91 3.88
CA ILE A 19 -2.04 9.75 3.60
C ILE A 19 -2.12 10.33 2.19
N PHE A 20 -2.38 9.49 1.19
CA PHE A 20 -2.50 9.94 -0.20
C PHE A 20 -3.69 10.89 -0.39
N SER A 21 -4.81 10.67 0.30
CA SER A 21 -5.97 11.58 0.24
C SER A 21 -5.70 12.96 0.83
N MET A 22 -4.72 13.09 1.74
CA MET A 22 -4.29 14.40 2.24
C MET A 22 -3.52 15.19 1.18
N GLU A 23 -2.95 14.50 0.21
CA GLU A 23 -2.25 15.04 -0.96
C GLU A 23 -3.17 15.05 -2.20
N ASP A 24 -4.50 15.12 -2.01
CA ASP A 24 -5.54 15.09 -3.06
C ASP A 24 -5.40 13.93 -4.08
N THR A 25 -4.75 12.84 -3.66
CA THR A 25 -4.43 11.69 -4.53
C THR A 25 -5.19 10.45 -4.07
N LYS A 26 -5.88 9.77 -5.01
CA LYS A 26 -6.56 8.51 -4.70
C LYS A 26 -5.60 7.32 -4.90
N LEU A 27 -5.43 6.51 -3.86
CA LEU A 27 -4.68 5.25 -3.91
C LEU A 27 -5.64 4.05 -4.00
N GLU A 28 -5.56 3.30 -5.09
CA GLU A 28 -6.30 2.05 -5.29
C GLU A 28 -5.33 0.87 -5.41
N PHE A 29 -5.59 -0.18 -4.63
CA PHE A 29 -4.92 -1.48 -4.76
C PHE A 29 -5.83 -2.44 -5.51
N LEU A 30 -5.28 -3.08 -6.55
CA LEU A 30 -5.98 -4.15 -7.23
C LEU A 30 -5.98 -5.43 -6.38
N PRO A 31 -7.04 -6.26 -6.44
CA PRO A 31 -7.11 -7.50 -5.68
C PRO A 31 -5.90 -8.41 -5.89
N GLU A 32 -5.36 -8.47 -7.10
CA GLU A 32 -4.19 -9.25 -7.49
C GLU A 32 -2.93 -8.75 -6.79
N ALA A 33 -2.73 -7.43 -6.72
CA ALA A 33 -1.62 -6.81 -5.99
C ALA A 33 -1.67 -7.18 -4.50
N LEU A 34 -2.87 -7.20 -3.89
CA LEU A 34 -3.05 -7.58 -2.49
C LEU A 34 -2.67 -9.03 -2.22
N ILE A 35 -3.00 -9.92 -3.15
CA ILE A 35 -2.61 -11.33 -3.10
C ILE A 35 -1.09 -11.45 -3.19
N LYS A 36 -0.47 -10.75 -4.15
CA LYS A 36 0.99 -10.74 -4.33
C LYS A 36 1.74 -10.26 -3.10
N ILE A 37 1.30 -9.15 -2.49
CA ILE A 37 1.87 -8.61 -1.25
C ILE A 37 1.76 -9.63 -0.12
N ALA A 38 0.61 -10.29 0.00
CA ALA A 38 0.38 -11.32 1.01
C ALA A 38 1.29 -12.54 0.81
N GLU A 39 1.50 -12.98 -0.43
CA GLU A 39 2.38 -14.11 -0.75
C GLU A 39 3.86 -13.77 -0.48
N ASN A 40 4.33 -12.62 -0.95
CA ASN A 40 5.73 -12.20 -0.79
C ASN A 40 6.12 -12.03 0.68
N SER A 41 5.18 -11.61 1.54
CA SER A 41 5.43 -11.44 2.98
C SER A 41 5.74 -12.73 3.74
N ASN A 42 5.47 -13.91 3.16
CA ASN A 42 5.84 -15.19 3.77
C ASN A 42 7.27 -15.64 3.42
N VAL A 43 7.90 -15.04 2.41
CA VAL A 43 9.17 -15.52 1.85
C VAL A 43 10.39 -14.82 2.47
N GLU A 44 10.27 -13.54 2.86
CA GLU A 44 11.42 -12.70 3.27
C GLU A 44 11.90 -12.87 4.72
N GLY A 45 11.49 -13.92 5.44
CA GLY A 45 11.88 -14.13 6.85
C GLY A 45 11.30 -13.13 7.86
N LYS A 46 10.60 -12.08 7.40
CA LYS A 46 9.77 -11.17 8.21
C LYS A 46 8.33 -11.66 8.19
N THR A 47 7.95 -12.51 9.14
CA THR A 47 6.63 -13.16 9.12
C THR A 47 5.48 -12.27 9.62
N GLY A 48 4.30 -12.47 9.04
CA GLY A 48 3.05 -11.89 9.51
C GLY A 48 2.86 -10.40 9.20
N ALA A 49 2.14 -9.69 10.08
CA ALA A 49 1.73 -8.29 9.86
C ALA A 49 2.90 -7.31 9.70
N ARG A 50 4.08 -7.65 10.23
CA ARG A 50 5.28 -6.81 10.15
C ARG A 50 5.94 -6.87 8.78
N GLY A 51 6.00 -8.06 8.15
CA GLY A 51 6.49 -8.21 6.77
C GLY A 51 5.60 -7.48 5.77
N LEU A 52 4.29 -7.58 5.95
CA LEU A 52 3.30 -6.84 5.14
C LEU A 52 3.53 -5.32 5.17
N ARG A 53 3.94 -4.78 6.31
CA ARG A 53 4.26 -3.35 6.45
C ARG A 53 5.51 -2.98 5.67
N THR A 54 6.59 -3.74 5.80
CA THR A 54 7.84 -3.49 5.06
C THR A 54 7.60 -3.49 3.56
N ILE A 55 6.90 -4.50 3.03
CA ILE A 55 6.63 -4.60 1.59
C ILE A 55 5.83 -3.39 1.11
N LEU A 56 4.79 -2.98 1.86
CA LEU A 56 4.01 -1.79 1.50
C LEU A 56 4.83 -0.50 1.59
N GLU A 57 5.67 -0.34 2.61
CA GLU A 57 6.55 0.83 2.75
C GLU A 57 7.51 0.93 1.58
N GLU A 58 8.20 -0.16 1.22
CA GLU A 58 9.16 -0.20 0.12
C GLU A 58 8.46 0.03 -1.23
N THR A 59 7.32 -0.62 -1.45
CA THR A 59 6.55 -0.49 -2.70
C THR A 59 6.05 0.94 -2.92
N LEU A 60 5.54 1.58 -1.86
CA LEU A 60 4.95 2.91 -1.98
C LEU A 60 5.97 4.05 -1.86
N LEU A 61 7.21 3.78 -1.44
CA LEU A 61 8.22 4.80 -1.13
C LEU A 61 8.46 5.73 -2.32
N ASP A 62 8.73 5.17 -3.49
CA ASP A 62 9.02 5.93 -4.71
C ASP A 62 7.80 6.77 -5.12
N THR A 63 6.61 6.18 -5.05
CA THR A 63 5.36 6.91 -5.35
C THR A 63 5.13 8.07 -4.39
N MET A 64 5.37 7.89 -3.09
CA MET A 64 5.23 8.95 -2.09
C MET A 64 6.22 10.10 -2.33
N TYR A 65 7.42 9.81 -2.83
CA TYR A 65 8.40 10.84 -3.22
C TYR A 65 7.99 11.62 -4.48
N GLU A 66 7.32 10.95 -5.42
CA GLU A 66 6.89 11.58 -6.67
C GLU A 66 5.63 12.44 -6.54
N ILE A 67 4.75 12.17 -5.56
CA ILE A 67 3.47 12.89 -5.38
C ILE A 67 3.64 14.41 -5.23
N PRO A 68 4.51 14.93 -4.32
CA PRO A 68 4.67 16.38 -4.15
C PRO A 68 5.22 17.09 -5.39
N SER A 69 5.86 16.34 -6.29
CA SER A 69 6.57 16.87 -7.47
C SER A 69 5.73 16.79 -8.75
N HIS A 70 4.67 15.98 -8.76
CA HIS A 70 3.79 15.82 -9.90
C HIS A 70 2.54 16.68 -9.75
N GLU A 71 2.46 17.74 -10.56
CA GLU A 71 1.29 18.57 -10.73
C GLU A 71 0.09 17.72 -11.19
N LYS A 72 -0.78 17.33 -10.24
CA LYS A 72 -2.12 16.74 -10.41
C LYS A 72 -2.21 15.41 -11.18
N LYS A 73 -1.92 14.28 -10.52
CA LYS A 73 -2.50 12.96 -10.89
C LYS A 73 -3.53 12.53 -9.85
N ASN A 74 -4.81 12.70 -10.17
CA ASN A 74 -5.92 12.45 -9.24
C ASN A 74 -6.15 10.96 -8.88
N LEU A 75 -5.40 10.03 -9.49
CA LEU A 75 -5.54 8.59 -9.26
C LEU A 75 -4.24 7.84 -9.54
N ILE A 76 -3.78 7.07 -8.54
CA ILE A 76 -2.68 6.12 -8.67
C ILE A 76 -3.24 4.71 -8.45
N ARG A 77 -3.06 3.84 -9.46
CA ARG A 77 -3.45 2.43 -9.42
C ARG A 77 -2.20 1.56 -9.38
N TRP A 78 -2.10 0.75 -8.34
CA TRP A 78 -1.03 -0.25 -8.21
C TRP A 78 -1.50 -1.60 -8.76
N LEU A 79 -0.75 -2.10 -9.75
CA LEU A 79 -0.89 -3.39 -10.44
C LEU A 79 -0.25 -4.53 -9.66
#